data_AF-A0A7I8IUY4-F1
#
_entry.id   AF-A0A7I8IUY4-F1
#
_cell.length_a   1.000
_cell.length_b   1.000
_cell.length_c   1.000
_cell.angle_alpha   90.00
_cell.angle_beta   90.00
_cell.angle_gamma   90.00
#
_symmetry.space_group_name_H-M   'P 1'
#
loop_
_entity.id
_entity.type
_entity.pdbx_description
1 polymer ?
#
loop_
_entity_poly.entity_id
_entity_poly.type
_entity_poly.pdbx_seq_one_letter_code
_entity_poly.pdbx_strand_id
1 'polypeptide(L)'
;MPSWARADSEEPPPWARDDGTTGGAAPQQPAELPFYVYLLSSAITAIAAIGSIFEYVNQNPVFGLLKSDSVFYAPLLGFFVFTGVPLSGFLWFKSVQAANKEAEEQDRRDGYR
;
A
#
# COMPACT_ATOMS: atom_id res chain seq x y z
N MET A 1 -9.56 4.99 -36.31
CA MET A 1 -9.54 5.46 -34.92
C MET A 1 -10.58 4.67 -34.14
N PRO A 2 -10.30 4.25 -32.89
CA PRO A 2 -11.27 3.59 -32.02
C PRO A 2 -12.57 4.40 -31.89
N SER A 3 -13.70 3.73 -31.65
CA SER A 3 -15.00 4.41 -31.55
C SER A 3 -15.05 5.46 -30.44
N TRP A 4 -14.37 5.22 -29.31
CA TRP A 4 -14.22 6.13 -28.17
C TRP A 4 -13.26 7.32 -28.40
N ALA A 5 -12.46 7.28 -29.47
CA ALA A 5 -11.45 8.32 -29.75
C ALA A 5 -11.97 9.36 -30.76
N ARG A 6 -13.26 9.33 -31.10
CA ARG A 6 -13.85 10.28 -32.04
C ARG A 6 -14.30 11.54 -31.29
N ALA A 7 -14.17 12.70 -31.93
CA ALA A 7 -14.52 13.98 -31.30
C ALA A 7 -16.02 14.10 -30.92
N ASP A 8 -16.85 13.22 -31.48
CA ASP A 8 -18.29 13.09 -31.29
C ASP A 8 -18.69 11.83 -30.49
N SER A 9 -17.74 11.07 -29.94
CA SER A 9 -18.08 9.86 -29.18
C SER A 9 -18.39 10.14 -27.72
N GLU A 10 -19.62 9.85 -27.32
CA GLU A 10 -20.06 9.75 -25.92
C GLU A 10 -19.59 8.44 -25.24
N GLU A 11 -18.93 7.55 -25.98
CA GLU A 11 -18.43 6.28 -25.45
C GLU A 11 -17.19 6.55 -24.58
N PRO A 12 -17.23 6.30 -23.27
CA PRO A 12 -16.06 6.50 -22.42
C PRO A 12 -14.95 5.55 -22.86
N PRO A 13 -13.68 5.99 -22.78
CA PRO A 13 -12.55 5.15 -23.14
C PRO A 13 -12.51 3.91 -22.25
N PRO A 14 -11.90 2.80 -22.71
CA PRO A 14 -11.96 1.51 -22.01
C PRO A 14 -11.51 1.57 -20.54
N TRP A 15 -10.57 2.46 -20.21
CA TRP A 15 -10.08 2.69 -18.84
C TRP A 15 -10.95 3.62 -17.97
N ALA A 16 -11.97 4.27 -18.54
CA ALA A 16 -12.90 5.17 -17.85
C ALA A 16 -14.36 4.69 -17.95
N ARG A 17 -14.59 3.48 -18.47
CA ARG A 17 -15.88 2.80 -18.33
C ARG A 17 -16.05 2.48 -16.86
N ASP A 18 -16.97 3.19 -16.20
CA ASP A 18 -17.29 3.01 -14.78
C ASP A 18 -17.31 1.53 -14.42
N ASP A 19 -16.58 1.21 -13.35
CA ASP A 19 -16.51 -0.05 -12.62
C ASP A 19 -17.87 -0.36 -11.92
N GLY A 20 -18.97 -0.25 -12.68
CA GLY A 20 -20.36 -0.50 -12.29
C GLY A 20 -20.70 -1.97 -12.04
N THR A 21 -19.79 -2.72 -11.40
CA THR A 21 -20.10 -4.02 -10.80
C THR A 21 -19.97 -3.96 -9.28
N THR A 22 -20.76 -3.08 -8.67
CA THR A 22 -21.35 -3.33 -7.34
C THR A 22 -22.42 -4.43 -7.42
N GLY A 23 -22.14 -5.56 -8.09
CA GLY A 23 -23.19 -6.51 -8.46
C GLY A 23 -22.66 -7.73 -9.21
N GLY A 24 -21.82 -8.53 -8.56
CA GLY A 24 -21.38 -9.81 -9.10
C GLY A 24 -20.79 -10.66 -7.99
N ALA A 25 -21.63 -11.49 -7.37
CA ALA A 25 -21.20 -12.47 -6.38
C ALA A 25 -20.17 -13.42 -7.00
N ALA A 26 -18.89 -13.20 -6.68
CA ALA A 26 -17.81 -14.16 -6.85
C ALA A 26 -17.25 -14.49 -5.44
N PRO A 27 -16.81 -15.73 -5.22
CA PRO A 27 -16.91 -16.43 -3.95
C PRO A 27 -16.09 -15.77 -2.85
N GLN A 28 -16.55 -15.93 -1.60
CA GLN A 28 -15.91 -15.55 -0.33
C GLN A 28 -14.40 -15.81 -0.31
N GLN A 29 -13.61 -14.90 -0.89
CA GLN A 29 -12.21 -14.73 -0.55
C GLN A 29 -12.20 -13.84 0.70
N PRO A 30 -11.42 -14.15 1.74
CA PRO A 30 -11.30 -13.29 2.91
C PRO A 30 -10.97 -11.90 2.40
N ALA A 31 -11.73 -10.88 2.78
CA ALA A 31 -11.66 -9.53 2.22
C ALA A 31 -10.18 -9.08 2.09
N GLU A 32 -9.60 -9.26 0.91
CA GLU A 32 -8.24 -8.84 0.61
C GLU A 32 -8.31 -7.33 0.51
N LEU A 33 -7.53 -6.64 1.34
CA LEU A 33 -7.48 -5.18 1.27
C LEU A 33 -6.86 -4.78 -0.07
N PRO A 34 -7.28 -3.65 -0.67
CA PRO A 34 -6.67 -3.14 -1.89
C PRO A 34 -5.16 -2.95 -1.74
N PHE A 35 -4.40 -3.10 -2.84
CA PHE A 35 -2.94 -3.03 -2.80
C PHE A 35 -2.40 -1.75 -2.12
N TYR A 36 -3.04 -0.61 -2.34
CA TYR A 36 -2.62 0.69 -1.81
C TYR A 36 -2.70 0.75 -0.28
N VAL A 37 -3.60 -0.02 0.35
CA VAL A 37 -3.70 -0.09 1.81
C VAL A 37 -2.47 -0.80 2.38
N TYR A 38 -2.06 -1.93 1.77
CA TYR A 38 -0.84 -2.64 2.17
C TYR A 38 0.41 -1.80 1.91
N LEU A 39 0.46 -1.10 0.77
CA LEU A 39 1.59 -0.24 0.42
C LEU A 39 1.75 0.94 1.39
N LEU A 40 0.64 1.64 1.70
CA LEU A 40 0.67 2.78 2.62
C LEU A 40 1.00 2.34 4.04
N SER A 41 0.43 1.22 4.49
CA SER A 41 0.77 0.62 5.79
C SER A 41 2.25 0.24 5.86
N SER A 42 2.80 -0.34 4.79
CA SER A 42 4.23 -0.66 4.67
C SER A 42 5.08 0.60 4.77
N ALA A 43 4.76 1.64 3.99
CA ALA A 43 5.52 2.88 3.93
C ALA A 43 5.57 3.60 5.29
N ILE A 44 4.43 3.74 5.97
CA ILE A 44 4.37 4.34 7.31
C ILE A 44 5.21 3.53 8.30
N THR A 45 5.08 2.20 8.28
CA THR A 45 5.84 1.31 9.17
C THR A 45 7.34 1.42 8.91
N ALA A 46 7.76 1.48 7.64
CA ALA A 46 9.16 1.66 7.26
C ALA A 46 9.71 3.01 7.73
N ILE A 47 8.95 4.10 7.57
CA ILE A 47 9.34 5.44 8.04
C ILE A 47 9.51 5.45 9.56
N ALA A 48 8.58 4.85 10.30
CA ALA A 48 8.68 4.75 11.76
C ALA A 48 9.91 3.94 12.19
N ALA A 49 10.17 2.80 11.54
CA ALA A 49 11.34 1.97 11.82
C ALA A 49 12.65 2.70 11.52
N ILE A 50 12.79 3.30 10.34
CA ILE A 50 14.00 4.04 9.94
C ILE A 50 14.19 5.27 10.82
N GLY A 51 13.13 6.03 11.08
CA GLY A 51 13.16 7.18 11.99
C GLY A 51 13.59 6.79 13.40
N SER A 52 13.17 5.61 13.89
CA SER A 52 13.63 5.08 15.17
C SER A 52 15.13 4.77 15.18
N ILE A 53 15.71 4.32 14.06
CA ILE A 53 17.18 4.14 13.97
C ILE A 53 17.88 5.50 14.11
N PHE A 54 17.45 6.49 13.34
CA PHE A 54 18.05 7.84 13.37
C PHE A 54 17.89 8.50 14.74
N GLU A 55 16.73 8.35 15.37
CA GLU A 55 16.44 8.88 16.69
C GLU A 55 17.33 8.23 17.77
N TYR A 56 17.59 6.92 17.65
CA TYR A 56 18.52 6.21 18.54
C TYR A 56 19.97 6.65 18.33
N VAL A 57 20.41 6.83 17.08
CA VAL A 57 21.81 7.20 16.80
C VAL A 57 22.10 8.65 17.20
N ASN A 58 21.21 9.58 16.87
CA ASN A 58 21.44 11.01 17.10
C ASN A 58 21.01 11.48 18.50
N GLN A 59 20.36 10.61 19.28
CA GLN A 59 19.81 10.93 20.61
C GLN A 59 18.92 12.20 20.60
N ASN A 60 18.34 12.52 19.45
CA ASN A 60 17.52 13.69 19.21
C ASN A 60 16.11 13.23 18.85
N PRO A 61 15.11 13.42 19.71
CA PRO A 61 13.77 12.88 19.52
C PRO A 61 13.03 13.60 18.40
N VAL A 62 13.12 13.07 17.17
CA VAL A 62 12.50 13.63 15.95
C VAL A 62 10.98 13.50 16.02
N PHE A 63 10.48 12.40 16.59
CA PHE A 63 9.05 12.22 16.80
C PHE A 63 8.52 12.97 18.03
N GLY A 64 9.41 13.43 18.93
CA GLY A 64 9.04 14.19 20.13
C GLY A 64 8.17 13.44 21.15
N LEU A 65 7.92 12.14 20.95
CA LEU A 65 7.03 11.32 21.79
C LEU A 65 7.65 11.00 23.16
N LEU A 66 8.97 10.82 23.21
CA LEU A 66 9.72 10.55 24.43
C LEU A 66 11.00 11.40 24.46
N LYS A 67 11.44 11.76 25.66
CA LYS A 67 12.76 12.35 25.87
C LYS A 67 13.83 11.25 25.87
N SER A 68 15.02 11.57 25.38
CA SER A 68 16.16 10.65 25.34
C SER A 68 16.60 10.16 26.73
N ASP A 69 16.29 10.92 27.78
CA ASP A 69 16.58 10.58 29.19
C ASP A 69 15.56 9.59 29.79
N SER A 70 14.55 9.15 29.03
CA SER A 70 13.54 8.20 29.48
C SER A 70 14.03 6.76 29.40
N VAL A 71 13.80 5.97 30.45
CA VAL A 71 14.07 4.53 30.48
C VAL A 71 13.34 3.77 29.36
N PHE A 72 12.21 4.30 28.88
CA PHE A 72 11.42 3.72 27.79
C PHE A 72 11.89 4.11 26.40
N TYR A 73 12.85 5.03 26.27
CA TYR A 73 13.34 5.51 24.98
C TYR A 73 13.93 4.36 24.14
N ALA A 74 15.02 3.76 24.58
CA ALA A 74 15.68 2.69 23.81
C ALA A 74 14.77 1.46 23.56
N PRO A 75 13.97 0.96 24.53
CA PRO A 75 13.06 -0.15 24.28
C PRO A 75 11.98 0.14 23.23
N LEU A 76 11.39 1.36 23.24
CA LEU A 76 10.36 1.73 22.27
C LEU A 76 10.92 1.83 20.86
N LEU A 77 12.07 2.49 20.70
CA LEU A 77 12.75 2.60 19.42
C LEU A 77 13.16 1.21 18.90
N GLY A 78 13.71 0.37 19.79
CA GLY A 78 14.03 -1.02 19.47
C GLY A 78 12.81 -1.80 18.96
N PHE A 79 11.66 -1.67 19.61
CA PHE A 79 10.41 -2.31 19.17
C PHE A 79 10.06 -1.94 17.73
N PHE A 80 10.08 -0.66 17.38
CA PHE A 80 9.80 -0.20 16.02
C PHE A 80 10.80 -0.70 14.98
N VAL A 81 12.09 -0.83 15.33
CA VAL A 81 13.09 -1.37 14.41
C VAL A 81 12.90 -2.87 14.21
N PHE A 82 12.82 -3.63 15.30
CA PHE A 82 12.76 -5.10 15.25
C PHE A 82 11.46 -5.62 14.66
N THR A 83 10.32 -4.95 14.92
CA THR A 83 9.03 -5.35 14.35
C THR A 83 8.74 -4.63 13.04
N GLY A 84 9.13 -3.36 12.90
CA GLY A 84 8.76 -2.53 11.77
C GLY A 84 9.51 -2.88 10.49
N VAL A 85 10.81 -3.17 10.52
CA VAL A 85 11.55 -3.51 9.28
C VAL A 85 11.05 -4.81 8.64
N PRO A 86 10.87 -5.93 9.38
CA PRO A 86 10.30 -7.14 8.80
C PRO A 86 8.85 -6.94 8.36
N LEU A 87 8.03 -6.25 9.17
CA LEU A 87 6.63 -6.02 8.87
C LEU A 87 6.44 -5.15 7.62
N SER A 88 7.23 -4.09 7.46
CA SER A 88 7.17 -3.23 6.27
C SER A 88 7.54 -4.01 5.01
N GLY A 89 8.59 -4.85 5.07
CA GLY A 89 8.98 -5.71 3.96
C GLY A 89 7.88 -6.70 3.58
N PHE A 90 7.27 -7.34 4.58
CA PHE A 90 6.14 -8.25 4.38
C PHE A 90 4.94 -7.56 3.74
N LEU A 91 4.54 -6.39 4.27
CA LEU A 91 3.41 -5.61 3.74
C LEU A 91 3.68 -5.10 2.32
N TRP A 92 4.91 -4.67 2.03
CA TRP A 92 5.31 -4.28 0.69
C TRP A 92 5.19 -5.46 -0.28
N PHE A 93 5.73 -6.63 0.07
CA PHE A 93 5.63 -7.82 -0.77
C PHE A 93 4.18 -8.22 -1.04
N LYS A 94 3.32 -8.14 -0.02
CA LYS A 94 1.89 -8.38 -0.18
C LYS A 94 1.23 -7.34 -1.08
N SER A 95 1.62 -6.07 -0.98
CA SER A 95 1.10 -5.00 -1.84
C SER A 95 1.47 -5.24 -3.31
N VAL A 96 2.69 -5.70 -3.60
CA VAL A 96 3.12 -6.01 -4.96
C VAL A 96 2.32 -7.19 -5.52
N GLN A 97 2.08 -8.23 -4.73
CA GLN A 97 1.24 -9.36 -5.17
C GLN A 97 -0.21 -8.94 -5.45
N ALA A 98 -0.80 -8.13 -4.57
CA ALA A 98 -2.14 -7.61 -4.77
C ALA A 98 -2.22 -6.74 -6.03
N ALA A 99 -1.26 -5.85 -6.24
CA ALA A 99 -1.19 -4.99 -7.42
C ALA A 99 -1.07 -5.81 -8.72
N ASN A 100 -0.21 -6.84 -8.74
CA ASN A 100 -0.06 -7.70 -9.91
C ASN A 100 -1.34 -8.49 -10.20
N LYS A 101 -2.01 -9.02 -9.16
CA LYS A 101 -3.30 -9.73 -9.30
C LYS A 101 -4.37 -8.81 -9.87
N GLU A 102 -4.49 -7.58 -9.35
CA GLU A 102 -5.45 -6.59 -9.85
C GLU A 102 -5.16 -6.21 -11.31
N ALA A 103 -3.88 -6.05 -11.68
CA ALA A 103 -3.48 -5.77 -13.06
C ALA A 103 -3.82 -6.94 -14.02
N GLU A 104 -3.53 -8.18 -13.63
CA GLU A 104 -3.90 -9.37 -14.43
C GLU A 104 -5.42 -9.50 -14.60
N GLU A 105 -6.19 -9.16 -13.55
CA GLU A 105 -7.65 -9.13 -13.64
C GLU A 105 -8.16 -8.04 -14.57
N GLN A 106 -7.50 -6.88 -14.59
CA GLN A 106 -7.83 -5.77 -15.48
C GLN A 106 -7.50 -6.12 -16.94
N ASP A 107 -6.31 -6.65 -17.22
CA ASP A 107 -5.90 -7.12 -18.55
C ASP A 107 -6.88 -8.16 -19.11
N ARG A 108 -7.34 -9.10 -18.26
CA ARG A 108 -8.34 -10.10 -18.64
C ARG A 108 -9.70 -9.48 -19.00
N ARG A 109 -10.12 -8.42 -18.30
CA ARG A 109 -11.38 -7.70 -18.56
C ARG A 109 -11.29 -6.84 -19.81
N ASP A 110 -10.14 -6.24 -20.06
CA ASP A 110 -9.87 -5.41 -21.23
C ASP A 110 -9.66 -6.25 -22.51
N GLY A 111 -9.54 -7.57 -22.37
CA GLY A 111 -9.59 -8.52 -23.48
C GLY A 111 -8.32 -8.57 -24.33
N TYR A 112 -7.22 -8.01 -23.83
CA TYR A 112 -5.90 -8.21 -24.44
C TYR A 112 -5.43 -9.65 -24.20
N ARG A 113 -5.22 -10.40 -25.29
CA ARG A 113 -4.47 -11.66 -25.33
C ARG A 113 -3.14 -11.42 -26.03
#